data_AF-A0A3L7XIA9-F1
#
_entry.id   AF-A0A3L7XIA9-F1
#
_cell.length_a   1.000
_cell.length_b   1.000
_cell.length_c   1.000
_cell.angle_alpha   90.00
_cell.angle_beta   90.00
_cell.angle_gamma   90.00
#
_symmetry.space_group_name_H-M   'P 1'
#
loop_
_entity.id
_entity.type
_entity.pdbx_description
1 polymer ?
#
loop_
_entity_poly.entity_id
_entity_poly.type
_entity_poly.pdbx_seq_one_letter_code
_entity_poly.pdbx_strand_id
1 'polypeptide(L)'
;MQTIRYTHRFLFVFLFLLLAGGAVRAAEPEVSRAVDTAETLLKSAADPEAVAKIQAAMSAAPLAISLHATILDWPAQPGGDFTTLREGSNGYTCLPPRAGRPTPDPMCLDEIWLAFFTDRRAGRVPEKAGIGVAYMLQGGNSASTDDPSLAQPRPGEDWMIDPPHVMLLSPDPLDTDYYPVTPEAGGPWILYAGTPYEILMVPVDSDLALNGDRINDAMAAAPSHASHSATVLEWPAAPGAGTTELRAGDVRYTCLPPRLSRPTPDSMCLDPVWLAFFKARMAGEVSVKDGIGVAYMLQGGNSASTDDPALPKPREGEDWVLDPPHVMVLSPDTLDSDYFPNVPDAGGPWILYAGTPYEVLMIPVELGLTDAQMQRALLPLPPYLRETANIVVFDADWNPVVVRDGGSDLSCVGGAPFMAAQYAVCQHSSTQPFWVMGMQLLSGGMKPAEVDQTRLDAMTEGTLETPVVGAARYFLIGGAAPNLLPLMNVQLPYATSESTGFSSLPDPYRPWLMDAGTPNAHLMLPGK
;
A
#
# COMPACT_ATOMS: atom_id res chain seq x y z
N MET A 1 -34.11 13.46 -66.70
CA MET A 1 -34.69 14.82 -66.58
C MET A 1 -34.85 15.09 -65.09
N GLN A 2 -34.19 16.01 -64.40
CA GLN A 2 -33.24 17.08 -64.73
C GLN A 2 -32.16 17.09 -63.63
N THR A 3 -30.90 17.09 -64.06
CA THR A 3 -29.73 17.64 -63.37
C THR A 3 -29.70 19.17 -63.52
N ILE A 4 -28.76 19.83 -62.81
CA ILE A 4 -28.11 21.17 -63.04
C ILE A 4 -28.29 22.06 -61.79
N ARG A 5 -27.28 22.24 -60.93
CA ARG A 5 -25.95 22.92 -61.02
C ARG A 5 -26.03 24.44 -60.75
N TYR A 6 -25.17 24.88 -59.80
CA TYR A 6 -24.26 26.04 -59.79
C TYR A 6 -24.71 27.35 -60.50
N THR A 7 -24.50 28.57 -59.99
CA THR A 7 -23.19 29.26 -59.91
C THR A 7 -23.35 30.72 -59.39
N HIS A 8 -22.33 31.19 -58.65
CA HIS A 8 -21.69 32.52 -58.59
C HIS A 8 -22.42 33.86 -58.84
N ARG A 9 -22.16 34.83 -57.93
CA ARG A 9 -21.54 36.17 -58.19
C ARG A 9 -21.36 36.94 -56.87
N PHE A 10 -20.13 37.11 -56.37
CA PHE A 10 -19.24 38.28 -56.55
C PHE A 10 -19.88 39.65 -56.24
N LEU A 11 -19.53 40.24 -55.09
CA LEU A 11 -19.18 41.66 -55.01
C LEU A 11 -18.17 41.91 -53.88
N PHE A 12 -17.00 42.41 -54.29
CA PHE A 12 -15.94 42.97 -53.47
C PHE A 12 -16.37 44.33 -52.87
N VAL A 13 -16.14 44.55 -51.58
CA VAL A 13 -15.73 45.87 -51.06
C VAL A 13 -14.70 45.64 -49.93
N PHE A 14 -13.48 46.08 -50.21
CA PHE A 14 -12.37 46.21 -49.27
C PHE A 14 -12.63 47.38 -48.31
N LEU A 15 -12.46 47.18 -47.00
CA LEU A 15 -12.02 48.25 -46.12
C LEU A 15 -11.02 47.70 -45.09
N PHE A 16 -9.79 48.18 -45.24
CA PHE A 16 -8.64 47.94 -44.36
C PHE A 16 -8.82 48.66 -43.02
N LEU A 17 -8.56 47.94 -41.92
CA LEU A 17 -8.16 48.51 -40.63
C LEU A 17 -7.12 47.57 -39.97
N LEU A 18 -5.86 47.93 -40.14
CA LEU A 18 -4.69 47.59 -39.31
C LEU A 18 -4.88 48.29 -37.93
N LEU A 19 -4.52 47.82 -36.73
CA LEU A 19 -3.61 46.79 -36.21
C LEU A 19 -4.01 46.54 -34.73
N ALA A 20 -4.08 45.28 -34.30
CA ALA A 20 -3.71 44.86 -32.95
C ALA A 20 -3.31 43.38 -33.03
N GLY A 21 -2.01 43.13 -33.15
CA GLY A 21 -1.45 41.78 -33.18
C GLY A 21 -1.59 41.11 -31.83
N GLY A 22 -2.70 40.39 -31.64
CA GLY A 22 -2.76 39.31 -30.66
C GLY A 22 -1.99 38.13 -31.23
N ALA A 23 -0.76 37.93 -30.77
CA ALA A 23 -0.09 36.66 -30.94
C ALA A 23 -0.95 35.61 -30.22
N VAL A 24 -1.69 34.80 -30.98
CA VAL A 24 -2.20 33.52 -30.48
C VAL A 24 -0.94 32.72 -30.15
N ARG A 25 -0.60 32.68 -28.85
CA ARG A 25 0.40 31.77 -28.33
C ARG A 25 -0.18 30.39 -28.60
N ALA A 26 0.39 29.69 -29.57
CA ALA A 26 0.09 28.28 -29.78
C ALA A 26 0.24 27.59 -28.42
N ALA A 27 -0.83 27.00 -27.92
CA ALA A 27 -0.71 26.04 -26.83
C ALA A 27 0.31 25.00 -27.32
N GLU A 28 1.38 24.81 -26.56
CA GLU A 28 2.35 23.76 -26.83
C GLU A 28 1.59 22.44 -26.97
N PRO A 29 1.88 21.62 -27.99
CA PRO A 29 1.18 20.37 -28.19
C PRO A 29 1.35 19.51 -26.93
N GLU A 30 0.26 18.89 -26.48
CA GLU A 30 0.18 17.99 -25.31
C GLU A 30 1.29 16.91 -25.30
N VAL A 31 1.79 16.58 -26.49
CA VAL A 31 2.96 15.72 -26.75
C VAL A 31 4.26 16.26 -26.15
N SER A 32 4.49 17.58 -26.15
CA SER A 32 5.70 18.17 -25.55
C SER A 32 5.68 18.06 -24.02
N ARG A 33 4.52 18.18 -23.37
CA ARG A 33 4.38 17.90 -21.92
C ARG A 33 4.62 16.44 -21.58
N ALA A 34 4.11 15.51 -22.38
CA ALA A 34 4.32 14.08 -22.16
C ALA A 34 5.78 13.68 -22.38
N VAL A 35 6.46 14.29 -23.36
CA VAL A 35 7.90 14.12 -23.59
C VAL A 35 8.72 14.76 -22.46
N ASP A 36 8.35 15.95 -21.97
CA ASP A 36 8.98 16.56 -20.78
C ASP A 36 8.78 15.71 -19.52
N THR A 37 7.62 15.06 -19.36
CA THR A 37 7.33 14.16 -18.22
C THR A 37 8.14 12.87 -18.32
N ALA A 38 8.21 12.26 -19.50
CA ALA A 38 9.05 11.07 -19.75
C ALA A 38 10.55 11.38 -19.64
N GLU A 39 11.00 12.55 -20.06
CA GLU A 39 12.40 13.00 -19.93
C GLU A 39 12.75 13.35 -18.47
N THR A 40 11.79 13.81 -17.67
CA THR A 40 11.94 14.03 -16.23
C THR A 40 12.01 12.70 -15.46
N LEU A 41 11.19 11.70 -15.82
CA LEU A 41 11.21 10.34 -15.27
C LEU A 41 12.49 9.58 -15.64
N LEU A 42 12.98 9.73 -16.88
CA LEU A 42 14.28 9.19 -17.31
C LEU A 42 15.47 9.88 -16.60
N LYS A 43 15.33 11.15 -16.23
CA LYS A 43 16.35 11.88 -15.44
C LYS A 43 16.34 11.51 -13.97
N SER A 44 15.18 11.25 -13.35
CA SER A 44 15.11 10.79 -11.96
C SER A 44 15.65 9.37 -11.78
N ALA A 45 15.48 8.49 -12.78
CA ALA A 45 16.12 7.18 -12.82
C ALA A 45 17.65 7.22 -13.07
N ALA A 46 18.20 8.37 -13.52
CA ALA A 46 19.62 8.57 -13.83
C ALA A 46 20.37 9.45 -12.80
N ASP A 47 19.68 10.08 -11.86
CA ASP A 47 20.26 10.88 -10.78
C ASP A 47 20.31 10.07 -9.47
N PRO A 48 21.50 9.65 -9.00
CA PRO A 48 21.65 8.90 -7.76
C PRO A 48 21.06 9.61 -6.54
N GLU A 49 21.01 10.94 -6.53
CA GLU A 49 20.42 11.71 -5.44
C GLU A 49 18.88 11.57 -5.41
N ALA A 50 18.23 11.66 -6.57
CA ALA A 50 16.79 11.46 -6.70
C ALA A 50 16.39 10.03 -6.31
N VAL A 51 17.15 9.02 -6.74
CA VAL A 51 16.92 7.61 -6.35
C VAL A 51 17.03 7.43 -4.84
N ALA A 52 18.06 8.01 -4.20
CA ALA A 52 18.22 7.93 -2.75
C ALA A 52 17.06 8.59 -1.99
N LYS A 53 16.55 9.74 -2.48
CA LYS A 53 15.39 10.41 -1.90
C LYS A 53 14.11 9.58 -2.08
N ILE A 54 13.90 8.97 -3.24
CA ILE A 54 12.76 8.08 -3.47
C ILE A 54 12.79 6.90 -2.50
N GLN A 55 13.92 6.22 -2.36
CA GLN A 55 14.08 5.11 -1.42
C GLN A 55 13.83 5.55 0.02
N ALA A 56 14.37 6.70 0.43
CA ALA A 56 14.16 7.23 1.77
C ALA A 56 12.69 7.59 2.01
N ALA A 57 12.00 8.21 1.06
CA ALA A 57 10.57 8.50 1.15
C ALA A 57 9.73 7.22 1.25
N MET A 58 10.08 6.18 0.48
CA MET A 58 9.35 4.92 0.50
C MET A 58 9.45 4.17 1.83
N SER A 59 10.51 4.40 2.59
CA SER A 59 10.70 3.79 3.91
C SER A 59 9.74 4.31 5.00
N ALA A 60 9.00 5.39 4.71
CA ALA A 60 8.06 6.00 5.64
C ALA A 60 6.84 5.12 5.94
N ALA A 61 6.44 4.22 5.04
CA ALA A 61 5.18 3.49 5.09
C ALA A 61 5.35 2.02 4.62
N PRO A 62 4.34 1.15 4.84
CA PRO A 62 4.33 -0.19 4.28
C PRO A 62 4.59 -0.16 2.78
N LEU A 63 5.35 -1.14 2.28
CA LEU A 63 5.71 -1.20 0.87
C LEU A 63 4.47 -1.21 -0.05
N ALA A 64 3.40 -1.89 0.36
CA ALA A 64 2.15 -1.91 -0.40
C ALA A 64 1.53 -0.52 -0.61
N ILE A 65 1.83 0.45 0.26
CA ILE A 65 1.44 1.86 0.13
C ILE A 65 2.53 2.63 -0.64
N SER A 66 3.75 2.59 -0.14
CA SER A 66 4.81 3.48 -0.61
C SER A 66 5.28 3.19 -2.03
N LEU A 67 5.05 1.97 -2.53
CA LEU A 67 5.37 1.57 -3.90
C LEU A 67 4.57 2.32 -4.95
N HIS A 68 3.30 2.61 -4.65
CA HIS A 68 2.35 3.26 -5.56
C HIS A 68 2.03 4.70 -5.15
N ALA A 69 2.69 5.23 -4.12
CA ALA A 69 2.53 6.61 -3.67
C ALA A 69 3.26 7.60 -4.59
N THR A 70 2.70 8.81 -4.68
CA THR A 70 3.38 9.97 -5.26
C THR A 70 4.55 10.33 -4.36
N ILE A 71 5.73 10.57 -4.93
CA ILE A 71 6.92 10.96 -4.18
C ILE A 71 7.27 12.40 -4.51
N LEU A 72 7.29 13.24 -3.48
CA LEU A 72 7.65 14.65 -3.58
C LEU A 72 8.97 14.91 -2.86
N ASP A 73 9.80 15.79 -3.40
CA ASP A 73 10.96 16.36 -2.70
C ASP A 73 10.60 17.67 -2.01
N TRP A 74 11.31 17.95 -0.92
CA TRP A 74 11.17 19.21 -0.21
C TRP A 74 11.59 20.39 -1.08
N PRO A 75 10.90 21.53 -0.97
CA PRO A 75 11.29 22.74 -1.67
C PRO A 75 12.70 23.19 -1.26
N ALA A 76 13.50 23.65 -2.23
CA ALA A 76 14.85 24.15 -1.97
C ALA A 76 14.90 25.38 -1.04
N GLN A 77 13.78 26.10 -0.89
CA GLN A 77 13.64 27.25 -0.03
C GLN A 77 12.34 27.17 0.80
N PRO A 78 12.31 27.68 2.04
CA PRO A 78 11.09 27.79 2.82
C PRO A 78 9.98 28.50 2.04
N GLY A 79 8.78 27.93 2.03
CA GLY A 79 7.63 28.46 1.28
C GLY A 79 7.59 28.15 -0.23
N GLY A 80 8.59 27.46 -0.79
CA GLY A 80 8.58 27.07 -2.21
C GLY A 80 7.65 25.89 -2.54
N ASP A 81 7.52 25.55 -3.82
CA ASP A 81 6.71 24.41 -4.25
C ASP A 81 7.47 23.08 -4.11
N PHE A 82 6.72 22.01 -3.90
CA PHE A 82 7.26 20.65 -3.92
C PHE A 82 7.70 20.28 -5.34
N THR A 83 8.75 19.48 -5.45
CA THR A 83 9.17 18.90 -6.72
C THR A 83 8.69 17.46 -6.77
N THR A 84 7.94 17.08 -7.80
CA THR A 84 7.59 15.67 -7.99
C THR A 84 8.83 14.88 -8.42
N LEU A 85 9.21 13.87 -7.62
CA LEU A 85 10.25 12.90 -7.96
C LEU A 85 9.67 11.69 -8.68
N ARG A 86 8.44 11.31 -8.35
CA ARG A 86 7.72 10.16 -8.91
C ARG A 86 6.21 10.36 -8.78
N GLU A 87 5.46 10.11 -9.84
CA GLU A 87 4.00 10.10 -9.77
C GLU A 87 3.49 8.80 -9.12
N GLY A 88 2.34 8.87 -8.46
CA GLY A 88 1.67 7.75 -7.80
C GLY A 88 0.24 7.51 -8.30
N SER A 89 -0.40 6.47 -7.78
CA SER A 89 -1.73 6.02 -8.22
C SER A 89 -2.66 5.58 -7.08
N ASN A 90 -2.22 5.62 -5.82
CA ASN A 90 -3.00 5.08 -4.69
C ASN A 90 -3.46 6.15 -3.66
N GLY A 91 -3.39 7.43 -4.01
CA GLY A 91 -3.85 8.52 -3.13
C GLY A 91 -2.91 8.87 -1.98
N TYR A 92 -1.78 8.17 -1.83
CA TYR A 92 -0.73 8.52 -0.86
C TYR A 92 0.36 9.37 -1.48
N THR A 93 0.92 10.28 -0.68
CA THR A 93 2.07 11.11 -1.01
C THR A 93 3.17 10.94 0.02
N CYS A 94 4.33 10.40 -0.36
CA CYS A 94 5.49 10.28 0.50
C CYS A 94 6.55 11.35 0.23
N LEU A 95 7.24 11.78 1.29
CA LEU A 95 8.30 12.77 1.29
C LEU A 95 9.57 12.17 1.94
N PRO A 96 10.78 12.45 1.41
CA PRO A 96 12.02 12.02 2.02
C PRO A 96 12.26 12.74 3.35
N PRO A 97 13.28 12.36 4.13
CA PRO A 97 13.68 13.10 5.32
C PRO A 97 14.05 14.54 4.99
N ARG A 98 13.77 15.47 5.92
CA ARG A 98 14.21 16.85 5.80
C ARG A 98 15.68 16.99 6.15
N ALA A 99 16.39 17.80 5.37
CA ALA A 99 17.77 18.18 5.70
C ALA A 99 17.82 18.96 7.03
N GLY A 100 18.88 18.71 7.82
CA GLY A 100 19.13 19.43 9.08
C GLY A 100 18.32 18.95 10.29
N ARG A 101 17.61 17.82 10.18
CA ARG A 101 16.95 17.15 11.32
C ARG A 101 17.92 16.19 12.04
N PRO A 102 17.73 15.98 13.35
CA PRO A 102 18.60 15.10 14.15
C PRO A 102 18.43 13.61 13.78
N THR A 103 17.24 13.22 13.38
CA THR A 103 16.89 11.88 12.90
C THR A 103 16.20 11.99 11.54
N PRO A 104 16.35 10.99 10.64
CA PRO A 104 15.55 10.93 9.44
C PRO A 104 14.06 10.89 9.78
N ASP A 105 13.27 11.75 9.14
CA ASP A 105 11.82 11.90 9.36
C ASP A 105 11.02 11.73 8.05
N PRO A 106 11.22 10.63 7.27
CA PRO A 106 10.43 10.41 6.08
C PRO A 106 8.96 10.17 6.47
N MET A 107 8.04 10.69 5.66
CA MET A 107 6.61 10.65 5.97
C MET A 107 5.81 10.25 4.73
N CYS A 108 4.73 9.49 4.91
CA CYS A 108 3.76 9.23 3.85
C CYS A 108 2.35 9.59 4.30
N LEU A 109 1.70 10.42 3.52
CA LEU A 109 0.44 11.07 3.86
C LEU A 109 -0.66 10.57 2.93
N ASP A 110 -1.82 10.21 3.47
CA ASP A 110 -3.02 10.12 2.65
C ASP A 110 -3.49 11.52 2.19
N GLU A 111 -4.54 11.58 1.38
CA GLU A 111 -5.04 12.86 0.85
C GLU A 111 -5.57 13.81 1.94
N ILE A 112 -6.17 13.30 3.03
CA ILE A 112 -6.66 14.12 4.14
C ILE A 112 -5.46 14.75 4.86
N TRP A 113 -4.42 13.97 5.11
CA TRP A 113 -3.17 14.45 5.69
C TRP A 113 -2.42 15.40 4.78
N LEU A 114 -2.40 15.16 3.47
CA LEU A 114 -1.73 16.06 2.52
C LEU A 114 -2.42 17.42 2.51
N ALA A 115 -3.76 17.46 2.53
CA ALA A 115 -4.53 18.69 2.67
C ALA A 115 -4.21 19.37 4.02
N PHE A 116 -4.27 18.63 5.12
CA PHE A 116 -3.95 19.12 6.46
C PHE A 116 -2.56 19.74 6.53
N PHE A 117 -1.58 19.03 6.01
CA PHE A 117 -0.18 19.41 5.99
C PHE A 117 0.06 20.66 5.14
N THR A 118 -0.60 20.75 3.98
CA THR A 118 -0.53 21.90 3.07
C THR A 118 -1.12 23.15 3.72
N ASP A 119 -2.29 23.03 4.35
CA ASP A 119 -2.93 24.15 5.06
C ASP A 119 -2.11 24.63 6.24
N ARG A 120 -1.62 23.71 7.08
CA ARG A 120 -0.74 24.05 8.19
C ARG A 120 0.52 24.77 7.73
N ARG A 121 1.16 24.30 6.64
CA ARG A 121 2.34 24.95 6.06
C ARG A 121 2.03 26.38 5.57
N ALA A 122 0.81 26.63 5.13
CA ALA A 122 0.32 27.95 4.74
C ALA A 122 -0.20 28.80 5.92
N GLY A 123 -0.13 28.31 7.15
CA GLY A 123 -0.66 28.98 8.34
C GLY A 123 -2.19 29.05 8.39
N ARG A 124 -2.88 28.16 7.65
CA ARG A 124 -4.33 28.03 7.66
C ARG A 124 -4.76 26.96 8.66
N VAL A 125 -5.93 27.15 9.25
CA VAL A 125 -6.59 26.12 10.06
C VAL A 125 -7.08 25.02 9.12
N PRO A 126 -6.60 23.77 9.25
CA PRO A 126 -6.97 22.73 8.32
C PRO A 126 -8.35 22.15 8.67
N GLU A 127 -9.09 21.76 7.64
CA GLU A 127 -10.32 20.98 7.79
C GLU A 127 -9.97 19.49 7.81
N LYS A 128 -10.57 18.73 8.74
CA LYS A 128 -10.40 17.28 8.86
C LYS A 128 -11.70 16.62 8.42
N ALA A 129 -11.78 16.28 7.14
CA ALA A 129 -13.01 15.76 6.51
C ALA A 129 -13.40 14.33 6.96
N GLY A 130 -12.50 13.65 7.68
CA GLY A 130 -12.68 12.31 8.21
C GLY A 130 -11.42 11.86 8.94
N ILE A 131 -11.32 10.55 9.20
CA ILE A 131 -10.10 9.96 9.76
C ILE A 131 -9.01 9.97 8.68
N GLY A 132 -7.94 10.71 8.93
CA GLY A 132 -6.73 10.69 8.10
C GLY A 132 -5.65 9.81 8.72
N VAL A 133 -4.97 9.00 7.91
CA VAL A 133 -3.86 8.11 8.26
C VAL A 133 -2.57 8.57 7.57
N ALA A 134 -1.53 8.79 8.36
CA ALA A 134 -0.18 9.02 7.87
C ALA A 134 0.83 8.10 8.55
N TYR A 135 1.93 7.85 7.86
CA TYR A 135 2.97 6.92 8.28
C TYR A 135 4.31 7.65 8.46
N MET A 136 4.99 7.34 9.56
CA MET A 136 6.40 7.69 9.83
C MET A 136 7.10 6.48 10.46
N LEU A 137 7.20 5.40 9.69
CA LEU A 137 7.71 4.11 10.16
C LEU A 137 9.24 4.06 10.37
N GLN A 138 9.97 5.12 10.03
CA GLN A 138 11.37 5.30 10.45
C GLN A 138 11.50 6.14 11.74
N GLY A 139 10.38 6.51 12.35
CA GLY A 139 10.34 7.50 13.41
C GLY A 139 10.41 8.92 12.88
N GLY A 140 10.63 9.87 13.77
CA GLY A 140 10.64 11.28 13.43
C GLY A 140 11.20 12.16 14.52
N ASN A 141 10.93 13.45 14.39
CA ASN A 141 11.26 14.42 15.41
C ASN A 141 10.33 15.63 15.37
N SER A 142 10.04 16.12 16.56
CA SER A 142 9.15 17.26 16.79
C SER A 142 9.90 18.37 17.53
N ALA A 143 9.65 19.62 17.13
CA ALA A 143 10.27 20.79 17.77
C ALA A 143 9.61 21.13 19.12
N SER A 144 8.35 20.74 19.29
CA SER A 144 7.54 20.99 20.47
C SER A 144 6.33 20.04 20.44
N THR A 145 5.79 19.71 21.62
CA THR A 145 4.57 18.93 21.77
C THR A 145 3.30 19.78 21.80
N ASP A 146 3.41 21.07 22.09
CA ASP A 146 2.30 21.95 22.46
C ASP A 146 2.16 23.18 21.54
N ASP A 147 3.21 23.57 20.83
CA ASP A 147 3.21 24.72 19.92
C ASP A 147 3.44 24.28 18.46
N PRO A 148 2.38 24.19 17.65
CA PRO A 148 2.48 23.76 16.26
C PRO A 148 3.18 24.77 15.33
N SER A 149 3.48 25.99 15.81
CA SER A 149 4.15 27.01 15.00
C SER A 149 5.68 26.93 15.03
N LEU A 150 6.25 26.17 15.98
CA LEU A 150 7.70 26.09 16.16
C LEU A 150 8.34 25.17 15.10
N ALA A 151 9.24 25.74 14.30
CA ALA A 151 10.05 25.00 13.33
C ALA A 151 11.36 24.44 13.92
N GLN A 152 11.71 24.87 15.13
CA GLN A 152 12.92 24.50 15.89
C GLN A 152 12.56 24.46 17.38
N PRO A 153 13.26 23.64 18.19
CA PRO A 153 13.09 23.65 19.64
C PRO A 153 13.29 25.05 20.23
N ARG A 154 12.67 25.31 21.39
CA ARG A 154 12.89 26.57 22.10
C ARG A 154 14.38 26.70 22.48
N PRO A 155 14.90 27.92 22.72
CA PRO A 155 16.30 28.06 23.15
C PRO A 155 16.60 27.26 24.42
N GLY A 156 17.56 26.32 24.35
CA GLY A 156 17.89 25.39 25.44
C GLY A 156 17.07 24.08 25.45
N GLU A 157 16.07 24.03 24.57
CA GLU A 157 15.26 22.90 24.08
C GLU A 157 16.09 21.88 23.28
N ASP A 158 15.99 20.57 23.56
CA ASP A 158 16.42 19.55 22.58
C ASP A 158 15.25 19.16 21.66
N TRP A 159 15.57 18.59 20.50
CA TRP A 159 14.56 17.97 19.65
C TRP A 159 13.92 16.78 20.35
N MET A 160 12.60 16.68 20.27
CA MET A 160 11.89 15.46 20.65
C MET A 160 12.08 14.42 19.56
N ILE A 161 12.43 13.19 19.95
CA ILE A 161 12.60 12.06 19.03
C ILE A 161 11.36 11.17 19.14
N ASP A 162 10.69 10.97 18.01
CA ASP A 162 9.48 10.17 17.92
C ASP A 162 9.85 8.75 17.45
N PRO A 163 9.41 7.66 18.12
CA PRO A 163 9.62 6.28 17.66
C PRO A 163 8.84 6.04 16.35
N PRO A 164 9.06 4.92 15.63
CA PRO A 164 8.19 4.55 14.51
C PRO A 164 6.71 4.61 14.87
N HIS A 165 5.92 5.33 14.10
CA HIS A 165 4.52 5.58 14.43
C HIS A 165 3.64 5.79 13.19
N VAL A 166 2.34 5.59 13.39
CA VAL A 166 1.25 6.07 12.54
C VAL A 166 0.70 7.35 13.18
N MET A 167 0.31 8.32 12.36
CA MET A 167 -0.38 9.52 12.81
C MET A 167 -1.83 9.50 12.35
N LEU A 168 -2.75 9.79 13.26
CA LEU A 168 -4.17 9.87 12.97
C LEU A 168 -4.68 11.31 13.13
N LEU A 169 -5.42 11.77 12.12
CA LEU A 169 -6.28 12.94 12.23
C LEU A 169 -7.68 12.46 12.57
N SER A 170 -8.31 13.13 13.52
CA SER A 170 -9.73 12.94 13.86
C SER A 170 -10.51 14.20 13.47
N PRO A 171 -11.71 14.07 12.89
CA PRO A 171 -12.60 15.21 12.67
C PRO A 171 -12.99 15.86 14.00
N ASP A 172 -13.20 15.04 15.04
CA ASP A 172 -13.51 15.47 16.39
C ASP A 172 -12.25 15.75 17.23
N PRO A 173 -12.33 16.66 18.23
CA PRO A 173 -11.25 16.89 19.17
C PRO A 173 -10.80 15.62 19.90
N LEU A 174 -9.50 15.49 20.13
CA LEU A 174 -8.95 14.36 20.87
C LEU A 174 -9.06 14.61 22.37
N ASP A 175 -9.46 13.58 23.12
CA ASP A 175 -9.72 13.70 24.54
C ASP A 175 -8.52 13.23 25.37
N THR A 176 -8.01 14.16 26.20
CA THR A 176 -6.85 13.97 27.07
C THR A 176 -7.11 13.04 28.24
N ASP A 177 -8.38 12.75 28.56
CA ASP A 177 -8.73 11.72 29.54
C ASP A 177 -8.42 10.32 29.00
N TYR A 178 -8.42 10.16 27.67
CA TYR A 178 -8.01 8.92 27.02
C TYR A 178 -6.52 8.94 26.69
N TYR A 179 -6.01 9.94 25.97
CA TYR A 179 -4.64 9.94 25.49
C TYR A 179 -3.78 11.02 26.18
N PRO A 180 -2.59 10.68 26.70
CA PRO A 180 -1.67 11.65 27.28
C PRO A 180 -1.17 12.64 26.21
N VAL A 181 -0.59 13.77 26.64
CA VAL A 181 0.01 14.79 25.75
C VAL A 181 1.53 14.67 25.65
N THR A 182 2.09 13.62 26.23
CA THR A 182 3.53 13.38 26.35
C THR A 182 3.88 11.97 25.88
N PRO A 183 4.87 11.77 24.99
CA PRO A 183 5.22 10.45 24.47
C PRO A 183 5.79 9.51 25.56
N GLU A 184 6.36 10.05 26.64
CA GLU A 184 6.96 9.26 27.74
C GLU A 184 5.93 8.47 28.54
N ALA A 185 4.64 8.79 28.40
CA ALA A 185 3.55 8.10 29.09
C ALA A 185 3.30 6.68 28.55
N GLY A 186 3.90 6.32 27.41
CA GLY A 186 3.83 4.99 26.85
C GLY A 186 2.48 4.65 26.24
N GLY A 187 2.43 4.76 24.92
CA GLY A 187 1.30 4.41 24.07
C GLY A 187 0.99 5.58 23.15
N PRO A 188 -0.22 5.61 22.57
CA PRO A 188 -0.60 6.75 21.77
C PRO A 188 -0.68 8.03 22.60
N TRP A 189 -0.26 9.16 22.02
CA TRP A 189 -0.34 10.48 22.66
C TRP A 189 -0.88 11.54 21.70
N ILE A 190 -1.42 12.62 22.25
CA ILE A 190 -1.92 13.77 21.49
C ILE A 190 -0.79 14.79 21.35
N LEU A 191 -0.34 14.99 20.12
CA LEU A 191 0.53 16.10 19.74
C LEU A 191 -0.34 17.35 19.48
N TYR A 192 0.09 18.50 19.98
CA TYR A 192 -0.59 19.80 19.88
C TYR A 192 -2.01 19.83 20.47
N ALA A 193 -2.20 19.13 21.60
CA ALA A 193 -3.44 19.08 22.35
C ALA A 193 -4.02 20.49 22.63
N GLY A 194 -5.34 20.60 22.54
CA GLY A 194 -6.11 21.83 22.67
C GLY A 194 -6.08 22.75 21.44
N THR A 195 -5.47 22.33 20.32
CA THR A 195 -5.38 23.14 19.10
C THR A 195 -6.09 22.50 17.91
N PRO A 196 -6.44 23.25 16.85
CA PRO A 196 -6.97 22.67 15.62
C PRO A 196 -6.00 21.68 14.92
N TYR A 197 -4.72 21.72 15.31
CA TYR A 197 -3.64 20.90 14.76
C TYR A 197 -3.35 19.63 15.57
N GLU A 198 -4.28 19.22 16.44
CA GLU A 198 -4.22 17.96 17.18
C GLU A 198 -3.96 16.76 16.27
N ILE A 199 -2.99 15.93 16.67
CA ILE A 199 -2.61 14.69 15.98
C ILE A 199 -2.51 13.59 17.03
N LEU A 200 -3.17 12.46 16.80
CA LEU A 200 -2.96 11.26 17.61
C LEU A 200 -1.76 10.50 17.05
N MET A 201 -0.68 10.48 17.80
CA MET A 201 0.55 9.75 17.47
C MET A 201 0.41 8.34 18.02
N VAL A 202 0.55 7.31 17.17
CA VAL A 202 0.34 5.90 17.53
C VAL A 202 1.61 5.12 17.22
N PRO A 203 2.45 4.81 18.22
CA PRO A 203 3.69 4.05 18.01
C PRO A 203 3.44 2.62 17.58
N VAL A 204 4.38 2.03 16.83
CA VAL A 204 4.20 0.71 16.20
C VAL A 204 5.45 -0.18 16.22
N ASP A 205 6.52 0.25 16.87
CA ASP A 205 7.73 -0.54 17.06
C ASP A 205 7.56 -1.61 18.15
N SER A 206 7.73 -2.89 17.84
CA SER A 206 7.74 -3.96 18.84
C SER A 206 9.16 -4.50 19.04
N ASP A 207 9.64 -4.45 20.29
CA ASP A 207 10.94 -5.03 20.68
C ASP A 207 10.83 -6.50 21.13
N LEU A 208 9.62 -7.06 21.11
CA LEU A 208 9.33 -8.35 21.73
C LEU A 208 8.96 -9.39 20.68
N ALA A 209 9.76 -10.44 20.61
CA ALA A 209 9.49 -11.62 19.79
C ALA A 209 8.66 -12.65 20.55
N LEU A 210 7.82 -13.38 19.82
CA LEU A 210 7.14 -14.57 20.33
C LEU A 210 8.16 -15.63 20.76
N ASN A 211 7.93 -16.23 21.92
CA ASN A 211 8.84 -17.23 22.49
C ASN A 211 8.11 -18.40 23.18
N GLY A 212 6.77 -18.42 23.15
CA GLY A 212 5.95 -19.48 23.73
C GLY A 212 5.68 -19.32 25.22
N ASP A 213 6.22 -18.28 25.86
CA ASP A 213 5.76 -17.81 27.17
C ASP A 213 4.53 -16.92 26.97
N ARG A 214 3.42 -17.29 27.61
CA ARG A 214 2.14 -16.62 27.36
C ARG A 214 2.16 -15.13 27.72
N ILE A 215 2.88 -14.74 28.76
CA ILE A 215 2.94 -13.33 29.18
C ILE A 215 3.77 -12.54 28.14
N ASN A 216 4.93 -13.05 27.76
CA ASN A 216 5.76 -12.40 26.74
C ASN A 216 5.06 -12.35 25.37
N ASP A 217 4.39 -13.43 24.97
CA ASP A 217 3.66 -13.50 23.71
C ASP A 217 2.48 -12.50 23.68
N ALA A 218 1.83 -12.26 24.82
CA ALA A 218 0.83 -11.21 24.95
C ALA A 218 1.46 -9.82 24.79
N MET A 219 2.63 -9.60 25.38
CA MET A 219 3.32 -8.31 25.32
C MET A 219 3.89 -7.99 23.93
N ALA A 220 4.23 -9.02 23.14
CA ALA A 220 4.69 -8.87 21.76
C ALA A 220 3.66 -8.22 20.83
N ALA A 221 2.39 -8.15 21.26
CA ALA A 221 1.30 -7.57 20.48
C ALA A 221 1.38 -6.05 20.32
N ALA A 222 2.13 -5.34 21.16
CA ALA A 222 2.20 -3.88 21.15
C ALA A 222 3.61 -3.37 21.45
N PRO A 223 3.90 -2.10 21.18
CA PRO A 223 5.18 -1.51 21.52
C PRO A 223 5.51 -1.64 23.01
N SER A 224 6.80 -1.72 23.33
CA SER A 224 7.27 -1.98 24.70
C SER A 224 6.67 -0.99 25.69
N HIS A 225 6.52 0.27 25.32
CA HIS A 225 5.93 1.29 26.18
C HIS A 225 4.42 1.12 26.42
N ALA A 226 3.69 0.41 25.54
CA ALA A 226 2.29 0.06 25.74
C ALA A 226 2.13 -1.30 26.45
N SER A 227 3.03 -2.25 26.21
CA SER A 227 2.91 -3.64 26.69
C SER A 227 3.72 -3.99 27.93
N HIS A 228 4.84 -3.30 28.20
CA HIS A 228 5.82 -3.69 29.22
C HIS A 228 5.19 -3.86 30.60
N SER A 229 4.36 -2.90 31.00
CA SER A 229 3.64 -2.91 32.28
C SER A 229 2.13 -3.08 32.12
N ALA A 230 1.66 -3.57 30.96
CA ALA A 230 0.25 -3.81 30.70
C ALA A 230 -0.31 -4.92 31.60
N THR A 231 -1.60 -4.80 31.92
CA THR A 231 -2.33 -5.91 32.53
C THR A 231 -2.40 -7.04 31.51
N VAL A 232 -2.07 -8.27 31.90
CA VAL A 232 -2.17 -9.43 31.02
C VAL A 232 -3.30 -10.31 31.51
N LEU A 233 -4.30 -10.49 30.66
CA LEU A 233 -5.44 -11.37 30.93
C LEU A 233 -5.39 -12.61 30.05
N GLU A 234 -5.96 -13.68 30.54
CA GLU A 234 -6.26 -14.87 29.77
C GLU A 234 -7.57 -14.70 29.00
N TRP A 235 -7.67 -15.30 27.82
CA TRP A 235 -8.94 -15.36 27.09
C TRP A 235 -9.99 -16.11 27.93
N PRO A 236 -11.24 -15.62 28.00
CA PRO A 236 -12.30 -16.33 28.70
C PRO A 236 -12.53 -17.70 28.04
N ALA A 237 -12.65 -18.75 28.87
CA ALA A 237 -12.80 -20.12 28.39
C ALA A 237 -14.09 -20.36 27.58
N ALA A 238 -15.10 -19.50 27.78
CA ALA A 238 -16.36 -19.49 27.04
C ALA A 238 -16.98 -18.07 27.08
N PRO A 239 -17.91 -17.73 26.17
CA PRO A 239 -18.66 -16.48 26.25
C PRO A 239 -19.34 -16.33 27.62
N GLY A 240 -19.13 -15.18 28.28
CA GLY A 240 -19.66 -14.89 29.62
C GLY A 240 -18.88 -15.52 30.79
N ALA A 241 -17.81 -16.28 30.54
CA ALA A 241 -16.90 -16.72 31.58
C ALA A 241 -16.02 -15.54 32.06
N GLY A 242 -15.62 -15.58 33.34
CA GLY A 242 -14.67 -14.61 33.88
C GLY A 242 -13.28 -14.72 33.23
N THR A 243 -12.53 -13.62 33.22
CA THR A 243 -11.13 -13.58 32.78
C THR A 243 -10.20 -13.94 33.93
N THR A 244 -9.12 -14.66 33.64
CA THR A 244 -8.03 -14.91 34.60
C THR A 244 -6.95 -13.87 34.39
N GLU A 245 -6.53 -13.18 35.44
CA GLU A 245 -5.37 -12.29 35.38
C GLU A 245 -4.09 -13.11 35.46
N LEU A 246 -3.22 -12.96 34.46
CA LEU A 246 -1.89 -13.56 34.40
C LEU A 246 -0.83 -12.63 34.99
N ARG A 247 -1.04 -11.31 34.86
CA ARG A 247 -0.17 -10.27 35.41
C ARG A 247 -0.95 -8.98 35.63
N ALA A 248 -0.86 -8.40 36.82
CA ALA A 248 -1.33 -7.04 37.08
C ALA A 248 -0.45 -6.02 36.35
N GLY A 249 -1.05 -5.00 35.74
CA GLY A 249 -0.35 -3.89 35.14
C GLY A 249 -0.69 -2.54 35.78
N ASP A 250 0.06 -1.51 35.41
CA ASP A 250 -0.13 -0.13 35.84
C ASP A 250 -0.34 0.87 34.68
N VAL A 251 -0.25 0.40 33.43
CA VAL A 251 -0.61 1.18 32.24
C VAL A 251 -2.02 0.84 31.77
N ARG A 252 -2.60 1.73 30.96
CA ARG A 252 -3.98 1.65 30.48
C ARG A 252 -4.29 0.48 29.55
N TYR A 253 -3.27 -0.18 29.01
CA TYR A 253 -3.43 -1.29 28.08
C TYR A 253 -3.65 -2.61 28.82
N THR A 254 -4.55 -3.41 28.26
CA THR A 254 -4.74 -4.81 28.63
C THR A 254 -4.37 -5.70 27.46
N CYS A 255 -3.37 -6.57 27.66
CA CYS A 255 -2.88 -7.49 26.65
C CYS A 255 -3.42 -8.90 26.86
N LEU A 256 -3.64 -9.59 25.75
CA LEU A 256 -4.15 -10.96 25.69
C LEU A 256 -3.13 -11.82 24.93
N PRO A 257 -2.76 -13.02 25.44
CA PRO A 257 -1.87 -13.95 24.75
C PRO A 257 -2.52 -14.49 23.47
N PRO A 258 -1.75 -15.10 22.56
CA PRO A 258 -2.32 -15.72 21.39
C PRO A 258 -3.25 -16.89 21.76
N ARG A 259 -4.33 -17.06 21.00
CA ARG A 259 -5.24 -18.21 21.09
C ARG A 259 -4.63 -19.38 20.32
N LEU A 260 -4.27 -20.43 21.05
CA LEU A 260 -3.66 -21.64 20.47
C LEU A 260 -4.56 -22.40 19.48
N SER A 261 -5.86 -22.08 19.42
CA SER A 261 -6.80 -22.66 18.46
C SER A 261 -6.81 -21.95 17.10
N ARG A 262 -6.05 -20.87 16.94
CA ARG A 262 -5.98 -20.05 15.74
C ARG A 262 -4.76 -20.39 14.89
N PRO A 263 -4.83 -20.18 13.56
CA PRO A 263 -3.75 -20.56 12.64
C PRO A 263 -2.50 -19.70 12.78
N THR A 264 -2.67 -18.44 13.19
CA THR A 264 -1.58 -17.49 13.45
C THR A 264 -1.70 -16.94 14.87
N PRO A 265 -0.57 -16.53 15.49
CA PRO A 265 -0.61 -15.77 16.72
C PRO A 265 -1.50 -14.53 16.54
N ASP A 266 -2.42 -14.34 17.46
CA ASP A 266 -3.39 -13.25 17.47
C ASP A 266 -3.41 -12.55 18.83
N SER A 267 -2.22 -12.41 19.42
CA SER A 267 -2.06 -11.60 20.61
C SER A 267 -2.44 -10.16 20.32
N MET A 268 -3.08 -9.52 21.29
CA MET A 268 -3.56 -8.15 21.13
C MET A 268 -3.41 -7.38 22.42
N CYS A 269 -3.13 -6.08 22.32
CA CYS A 269 -3.24 -5.15 23.44
C CYS A 269 -4.32 -4.12 23.16
N LEU A 270 -5.20 -3.94 24.13
CA LEU A 270 -6.44 -3.19 24.01
C LEU A 270 -6.41 -1.99 24.96
N ASP A 271 -6.78 -0.82 24.47
CA ASP A 271 -7.01 0.34 25.32
C ASP A 271 -8.40 0.25 26.01
N PRO A 272 -8.72 1.18 26.93
CA PRO A 272 -9.99 1.17 27.63
C PRO A 272 -11.24 1.28 26.73
N VAL A 273 -11.14 1.99 25.59
CA VAL A 273 -12.26 2.13 24.64
C VAL A 273 -12.54 0.77 23.99
N TRP A 274 -11.49 0.06 23.57
CA TRP A 274 -11.59 -1.30 23.06
C TRP A 274 -12.14 -2.30 24.07
N LEU A 275 -11.72 -2.23 25.33
CA LEU A 275 -12.24 -3.11 26.38
C LEU A 275 -13.74 -2.87 26.63
N ALA A 276 -14.18 -1.61 26.63
CA ALA A 276 -15.59 -1.25 26.74
C ALA A 276 -16.40 -1.78 25.55
N PHE A 277 -15.89 -1.58 24.33
CA PHE A 277 -16.48 -2.08 23.10
C PHE A 277 -16.61 -3.61 23.11
N PHE A 278 -15.55 -4.34 23.47
CA PHE A 278 -15.60 -5.80 23.58
C PHE A 278 -16.59 -6.27 24.64
N LYS A 279 -16.62 -5.63 25.81
CA LYS A 279 -17.55 -5.98 26.89
C LYS A 279 -19.01 -5.81 26.44
N ALA A 280 -19.33 -4.69 25.79
CA ALA A 280 -20.66 -4.44 25.25
C ALA A 280 -21.04 -5.47 24.18
N ARG A 281 -20.14 -5.74 23.23
CA ARG A 281 -20.35 -6.77 22.20
C ARG A 281 -20.60 -8.15 22.81
N MET A 282 -19.84 -8.54 23.84
CA MET A 282 -20.05 -9.80 24.55
C MET A 282 -21.38 -9.87 25.30
N ALA A 283 -21.94 -8.71 25.69
CA ALA A 283 -23.28 -8.59 26.24
C ALA A 283 -24.40 -8.56 25.16
N GLY A 284 -24.03 -8.57 23.87
CA GLY A 284 -24.97 -8.40 22.76
C GLY A 284 -25.43 -6.96 22.57
N GLU A 285 -24.73 -6.00 23.18
CA GLU A 285 -24.99 -4.57 23.08
C GLU A 285 -24.18 -3.95 21.94
N VAL A 286 -24.75 -2.95 21.27
CA VAL A 286 -24.00 -2.08 20.37
C VAL A 286 -23.45 -0.94 21.22
N SER A 287 -22.20 -1.07 21.67
CA SER A 287 -21.51 0.06 22.30
C SER A 287 -21.33 1.17 21.27
N VAL A 288 -21.71 2.38 21.66
CA VAL A 288 -21.26 3.60 20.99
C VAL A 288 -19.79 3.77 21.35
N LYS A 289 -18.97 4.07 20.34
CA LYS A 289 -17.54 4.26 20.50
C LYS A 289 -17.36 5.70 21.00
N ASP A 290 -17.18 5.88 22.31
CA ASP A 290 -17.01 7.20 22.91
C ASP A 290 -15.56 7.66 22.72
N GLY A 291 -15.25 8.13 21.52
CA GLY A 291 -13.92 8.57 21.11
C GLY A 291 -13.14 7.55 20.28
N ILE A 292 -11.92 7.94 19.89
CA ILE A 292 -11.00 7.07 19.16
C ILE A 292 -10.47 6.00 20.12
N GLY A 293 -10.56 4.73 19.72
CA GLY A 293 -9.98 3.59 20.45
C GLY A 293 -8.86 2.95 19.64
N VAL A 294 -7.70 2.70 20.25
CA VAL A 294 -6.52 2.12 19.61
C VAL A 294 -6.17 0.77 20.23
N ALA A 295 -6.09 -0.25 19.39
CA ALA A 295 -5.60 -1.58 19.76
C ALA A 295 -4.45 -2.01 18.85
N TYR A 296 -3.60 -2.89 19.37
CA TYR A 296 -2.41 -3.35 18.70
C TYR A 296 -2.46 -4.85 18.46
N MET A 297 -2.03 -5.27 17.26
CA MET A 297 -1.75 -6.67 16.88
C MET A 297 -0.47 -6.70 16.04
N LEU A 298 0.66 -6.32 16.66
CA LEU A 298 1.94 -6.18 15.97
C LEU A 298 2.63 -7.50 15.58
N GLN A 299 2.05 -8.64 15.96
CA GLN A 299 2.46 -9.97 15.47
C GLN A 299 1.57 -10.47 14.33
N GLY A 300 0.63 -9.64 13.88
CA GLY A 300 -0.44 -10.05 12.98
C GLY A 300 -1.61 -10.70 13.71
N GLY A 301 -2.52 -11.25 12.92
CA GLY A 301 -3.74 -11.83 13.45
C GLY A 301 -4.50 -12.65 12.43
N ASN A 302 -5.73 -12.98 12.78
CA ASN A 302 -6.65 -13.65 11.89
C ASN A 302 -8.10 -13.35 12.26
N SER A 303 -8.93 -13.27 11.22
CA SER A 303 -10.37 -13.13 11.33
C SER A 303 -11.08 -14.28 10.61
N ALA A 304 -12.27 -14.64 11.11
CA ALA A 304 -13.09 -15.69 10.51
C ALA A 304 -13.77 -15.23 9.22
N SER A 305 -13.95 -13.92 9.06
CA SER A 305 -14.60 -13.27 7.94
C SER A 305 -14.31 -11.77 8.02
N THR A 306 -14.38 -11.08 6.89
CA THR A 306 -14.23 -9.62 6.81
C THR A 306 -15.55 -8.86 7.00
N ASP A 307 -16.69 -9.53 6.90
CA ASP A 307 -18.02 -8.94 6.77
C ASP A 307 -19.01 -9.35 7.87
N ASP A 308 -18.77 -10.47 8.55
CA ASP A 308 -19.64 -11.01 9.60
C ASP A 308 -18.88 -11.14 10.94
N PRO A 309 -19.08 -10.18 11.86
CA PRO A 309 -18.44 -10.20 13.16
C PRO A 309 -18.97 -11.32 14.08
N ALA A 310 -20.06 -12.01 13.75
CA ALA A 310 -20.60 -13.05 14.62
C ALA A 310 -19.92 -14.42 14.41
N LEU A 311 -19.13 -14.59 13.34
CA LEU A 311 -18.55 -15.88 12.99
C LEU A 311 -17.37 -16.26 13.91
N PRO A 312 -17.44 -17.39 14.65
CA PRO A 312 -16.33 -17.84 15.50
C PRO A 312 -15.22 -18.57 14.71
N LYS A 313 -15.53 -19.00 13.48
CA LYS A 313 -14.65 -19.69 12.53
C LYS A 313 -15.10 -19.39 11.09
N PRO A 314 -14.24 -19.59 10.08
CA PRO A 314 -14.60 -19.40 8.68
C PRO A 314 -15.84 -20.20 8.27
N ARG A 315 -16.52 -19.71 7.23
CA ARG A 315 -17.66 -20.44 6.62
C ARG A 315 -17.15 -21.76 6.02
N GLU A 316 -18.07 -22.68 5.79
CA GLU A 316 -17.71 -23.97 5.19
C GLU A 316 -17.09 -23.76 3.80
N GLY A 317 -15.86 -24.23 3.61
CA GLY A 317 -15.09 -24.06 2.37
C GLY A 317 -14.30 -22.75 2.27
N GLU A 318 -14.35 -21.88 3.27
CA GLU A 318 -13.51 -20.68 3.37
C GLU A 318 -12.33 -20.90 4.32
N ASP A 319 -11.21 -20.24 4.01
CA ASP A 319 -10.02 -20.21 4.87
C ASP A 319 -10.08 -19.04 5.85
N TRP A 320 -9.20 -19.07 6.86
CA TRP A 320 -9.00 -17.91 7.73
C TRP A 320 -8.46 -16.72 6.94
N VAL A 321 -8.99 -15.54 7.24
CA VAL A 321 -8.42 -14.28 6.75
C VAL A 321 -7.23 -13.98 7.63
N LEU A 322 -6.05 -13.83 7.01
CA LEU A 322 -4.80 -13.56 7.72
C LEU A 322 -4.51 -12.05 7.69
N ASP A 323 -4.27 -11.49 8.86
CA ASP A 323 -4.01 -10.06 9.02
C ASP A 323 -2.51 -9.85 9.30
N PRO A 324 -1.81 -8.95 8.58
CA PRO A 324 -0.43 -8.59 8.90
C PRO A 324 -0.31 -7.85 10.23
N PRO A 325 0.90 -7.57 10.74
CA PRO A 325 1.09 -6.59 11.81
C PRO A 325 0.30 -5.30 11.54
N HIS A 326 -0.61 -4.96 12.45
CA HIS A 326 -1.52 -3.83 12.27
C HIS A 326 -1.93 -3.17 13.59
N VAL A 327 -2.38 -1.93 13.46
CA VAL A 327 -3.14 -1.21 14.48
C VAL A 327 -4.62 -1.28 14.12
N MET A 328 -5.47 -1.49 15.11
CA MET A 328 -6.93 -1.43 14.96
C MET A 328 -7.47 -0.15 15.60
N VAL A 329 -8.28 0.59 14.85
CA VAL A 329 -8.86 1.86 15.27
C VAL A 329 -10.38 1.77 15.28
N LEU A 330 -10.96 2.04 16.45
CA LEU A 330 -12.39 2.33 16.60
C LEU A 330 -12.58 3.84 16.43
N SER A 331 -13.47 4.22 15.51
CA SER A 331 -13.89 5.61 15.31
C SER A 331 -15.33 5.82 15.81
N PRO A 332 -15.63 6.94 16.51
CA PRO A 332 -17.01 7.30 16.88
C PRO A 332 -17.90 7.45 15.65
N ASP A 333 -17.32 7.97 14.57
CA ASP A 333 -17.98 8.15 13.28
C ASP A 333 -17.87 6.90 12.40
N THR A 334 -18.84 6.75 11.50
CA THR A 334 -18.84 5.75 10.43
C THR A 334 -17.62 5.94 9.53
N LEU A 335 -16.97 4.83 9.17
CA LEU A 335 -15.82 4.86 8.28
C LEU A 335 -16.31 4.91 6.82
N ASP A 336 -15.69 5.76 6.01
CA ASP A 336 -16.04 5.91 4.60
C ASP A 336 -15.43 4.76 3.78
N SER A 337 -16.29 3.89 3.23
CA SER A 337 -15.88 2.75 2.41
C SER A 337 -15.44 3.12 0.99
N ASP A 338 -15.77 4.32 0.52
CA ASP A 338 -15.23 4.85 -0.74
C ASP A 338 -13.78 5.32 -0.54
N TYR A 339 -13.43 5.68 0.70
CA TYR A 339 -12.09 6.12 1.07
C TYR A 339 -11.19 4.96 1.53
N PHE A 340 -11.64 4.18 2.51
CA PHE A 340 -10.95 3.00 2.98
C PHE A 340 -11.61 1.74 2.41
N PRO A 341 -10.90 0.91 1.62
CA PRO A 341 -11.46 -0.31 1.06
C PRO A 341 -11.87 -1.29 2.16
N ASN A 342 -12.78 -2.22 1.86
CA ASN A 342 -13.25 -3.24 2.80
C ASN A 342 -12.55 -4.61 2.62
N VAL A 343 -11.36 -4.61 2.03
CA VAL A 343 -10.58 -5.82 1.77
C VAL A 343 -9.15 -5.70 2.31
N PRO A 344 -8.66 -6.69 3.09
CA PRO A 344 -7.33 -6.66 3.71
C PRO A 344 -6.18 -6.58 2.71
N ASP A 345 -6.38 -7.12 1.50
CA ASP A 345 -5.37 -7.18 0.46
C ASP A 345 -5.25 -5.89 -0.38
N ALA A 346 -5.99 -4.83 -0.03
CA ALA A 346 -5.94 -3.56 -0.79
C ALA A 346 -4.57 -2.85 -0.72
N GLY A 347 -3.66 -3.30 0.13
CA GLY A 347 -2.30 -2.75 0.22
C GLY A 347 -2.20 -1.47 1.04
N GLY A 348 -3.21 -1.13 1.85
CA GLY A 348 -3.23 -0.01 2.77
C GLY A 348 -4.26 -0.21 3.88
N PRO A 349 -4.64 0.85 4.61
CA PRO A 349 -5.70 0.76 5.60
C PRO A 349 -7.03 0.29 5.00
N TRP A 350 -7.79 -0.50 5.74
CA TRP A 350 -9.05 -1.08 5.27
C TRP A 350 -10.07 -1.21 6.40
N ILE A 351 -11.35 -1.32 6.06
CA ILE A 351 -12.44 -1.43 7.02
C ILE A 351 -12.83 -2.89 7.21
N LEU A 352 -12.62 -3.41 8.41
CA LEU A 352 -13.16 -4.69 8.85
C LEU A 352 -14.62 -4.50 9.31
N TYR A 353 -15.50 -5.41 8.90
CA TYR A 353 -16.95 -5.38 9.16
C TYR A 353 -17.65 -4.12 8.64
N ALA A 354 -17.23 -3.63 7.47
CA ALA A 354 -17.83 -2.49 6.77
C ALA A 354 -19.35 -2.59 6.67
N GLY A 355 -20.05 -1.49 6.91
CA GLY A 355 -21.50 -1.37 6.94
C GLY A 355 -22.16 -1.85 8.24
N THR A 356 -21.38 -2.22 9.27
CA THR A 356 -21.91 -2.71 10.54
C THR A 356 -21.55 -1.77 11.70
N PRO A 357 -22.27 -1.83 12.84
CA PRO A 357 -21.87 -1.09 14.04
C PRO A 357 -20.51 -1.52 14.63
N TYR A 358 -19.92 -2.60 14.10
CA TYR A 358 -18.66 -3.18 14.54
C TYR A 358 -17.50 -2.83 13.60
N GLU A 359 -17.66 -1.85 12.72
CA GLU A 359 -16.60 -1.35 11.84
C GLU A 359 -15.31 -1.05 12.59
N VAL A 360 -14.19 -1.54 12.06
CA VAL A 360 -12.84 -1.30 12.59
C VAL A 360 -11.95 -0.86 11.44
N LEU A 361 -11.24 0.25 11.60
CA LEU A 361 -10.18 0.63 10.67
C LEU A 361 -8.92 -0.16 11.02
N MET A 362 -8.47 -0.97 10.07
CA MET A 362 -7.30 -1.82 10.17
C MET A 362 -6.15 -1.12 9.45
N ILE A 363 -5.08 -0.79 10.16
CA ILE A 363 -3.94 -0.03 9.63
C ILE A 363 -2.70 -0.93 9.62
N PRO A 364 -2.28 -1.46 8.46
CA PRO A 364 -1.05 -2.24 8.36
C PRO A 364 0.17 -1.39 8.69
N VAL A 365 1.14 -1.96 9.42
CA VAL A 365 2.36 -1.25 9.85
C VAL A 365 3.65 -1.99 9.47
N GLU A 366 3.53 -3.10 8.74
CA GLU A 366 4.66 -3.87 8.27
C GLU A 366 5.39 -3.15 7.13
N LEU A 367 6.71 -3.01 7.24
CA LEU A 367 7.56 -2.38 6.21
C LEU A 367 7.76 -3.26 4.96
N GLY A 368 7.44 -4.56 5.06
CA GLY A 368 7.56 -5.56 4.00
C GLY A 368 6.21 -5.99 3.41
N LEU A 369 6.26 -6.99 2.54
CA LEU A 369 5.05 -7.73 2.17
C LEU A 369 4.60 -8.59 3.35
N THR A 370 3.30 -8.68 3.54
CA THR A 370 2.71 -9.53 4.58
C THR A 370 2.95 -11.00 4.32
N ASP A 371 2.98 -11.82 5.37
CA ASP A 371 3.05 -13.29 5.23
C ASP A 371 1.96 -13.83 4.29
N ALA A 372 0.74 -13.26 4.37
CA ALA A 372 -0.37 -13.60 3.47
C ALA A 372 -0.06 -13.24 2.02
N GLN A 373 0.48 -12.04 1.77
CA GLN A 373 0.90 -11.60 0.43
C GLN A 373 2.06 -12.44 -0.11
N MET A 374 3.03 -12.80 0.74
CA MET A 374 4.12 -13.69 0.36
C MET A 374 3.64 -15.11 0.04
N GLN A 375 2.74 -15.67 0.86
CA GLN A 375 2.13 -16.97 0.58
C GLN A 375 1.30 -16.94 -0.70
N ARG A 376 0.51 -15.87 -0.91
CA ARG A 376 -0.27 -15.65 -2.13
C ARG A 376 0.61 -15.60 -3.37
N ALA A 377 1.73 -14.85 -3.31
CA ALA A 377 2.69 -14.75 -4.41
C ALA A 377 3.19 -16.13 -4.86
N LEU A 378 3.32 -17.07 -3.91
CA LEU A 378 3.83 -18.43 -4.14
C LEU A 378 2.76 -19.45 -4.55
N LEU A 379 1.47 -19.11 -4.47
CA LEU A 379 0.37 -20.03 -4.80
C LEU A 379 0.43 -20.63 -6.21
N PRO A 380 0.85 -19.91 -7.27
CA PRO A 380 0.97 -20.49 -8.61
C PRO A 380 1.97 -21.64 -8.70
N LEU A 381 2.89 -21.75 -7.74
CA LEU A 381 3.94 -22.75 -7.76
C LEU A 381 3.52 -24.06 -7.09
N PRO A 382 3.99 -25.20 -7.64
CA PRO A 382 4.04 -26.46 -6.91
C PRO A 382 4.80 -26.31 -5.57
N PRO A 383 4.41 -27.03 -4.50
CA PRO A 383 5.01 -26.86 -3.17
C PRO A 383 6.54 -26.94 -3.15
N TYR A 384 7.14 -27.81 -3.95
CA TYR A 384 8.58 -28.02 -4.01
C TYR A 384 9.38 -26.89 -4.70
N LEU A 385 8.71 -25.95 -5.39
CA LEU A 385 9.35 -24.77 -5.97
C LEU A 385 9.19 -23.51 -5.10
N ARG A 386 8.33 -23.54 -4.07
CA ARG A 386 8.03 -22.35 -3.27
C ARG A 386 9.22 -21.90 -2.43
N GLU A 387 9.95 -22.86 -1.87
CA GLU A 387 11.08 -22.59 -0.95
C GLU A 387 12.18 -21.78 -1.64
N THR A 388 12.56 -22.16 -2.86
CA THR A 388 13.67 -21.55 -3.60
C THR A 388 13.26 -20.39 -4.52
N ALA A 389 11.97 -20.12 -4.68
CA ALA A 389 11.51 -18.98 -5.47
C ALA A 389 11.90 -17.64 -4.80
N ASN A 390 12.26 -16.65 -5.59
CA ASN A 390 12.35 -15.27 -5.12
C ASN A 390 10.94 -14.68 -5.03
N ILE A 391 10.77 -13.66 -4.18
CA ILE A 391 9.61 -12.76 -4.24
C ILE A 391 10.12 -11.39 -4.61
N VAL A 392 9.50 -10.80 -5.63
CA VAL A 392 9.80 -9.46 -6.14
C VAL A 392 8.55 -8.60 -6.05
N VAL A 393 8.74 -7.33 -5.73
CA VAL A 393 7.77 -6.28 -6.05
C VAL A 393 8.33 -5.42 -7.18
N PHE A 394 7.53 -4.50 -7.72
CA PHE A 394 8.01 -3.57 -8.75
C PHE A 394 7.86 -2.14 -8.28
N ASP A 395 8.91 -1.34 -8.38
CA ASP A 395 8.82 0.10 -8.14
C ASP A 395 7.90 0.79 -9.18
N ALA A 396 7.65 2.09 -9.03
CA ALA A 396 6.74 2.79 -9.95
C ALA A 396 7.29 2.90 -11.38
N ASP A 397 8.59 2.70 -11.59
CA ASP A 397 9.22 2.61 -12.91
C ASP A 397 9.22 1.17 -13.43
N TRP A 398 8.53 0.25 -12.74
CA TRP A 398 8.45 -1.17 -13.03
C TRP A 398 9.79 -1.91 -12.92
N ASN A 399 10.78 -1.39 -12.20
CA ASN A 399 11.99 -2.15 -11.91
C ASN A 399 11.72 -3.14 -10.78
N PRO A 400 12.22 -4.37 -10.88
CA PRO A 400 12.00 -5.36 -9.85
C PRO A 400 12.87 -5.12 -8.61
N VAL A 401 12.23 -5.13 -7.45
CA VAL A 401 12.87 -5.09 -6.14
C VAL A 401 12.69 -6.46 -5.49
N VAL A 402 13.79 -7.16 -5.22
CA VAL A 402 13.77 -8.45 -4.53
C VAL A 402 13.46 -8.21 -3.05
N VAL A 403 12.35 -8.77 -2.58
CA VAL A 403 11.90 -8.70 -1.18
C VAL A 403 12.09 -10.02 -0.44
N ARG A 404 12.22 -11.13 -1.18
CA ARG A 404 12.71 -12.42 -0.68
C ARG A 404 13.66 -13.04 -1.70
N ASP A 405 14.88 -13.35 -1.28
CA ASP A 405 15.84 -14.11 -2.08
C ASP A 405 15.74 -15.60 -1.71
N GLY A 406 15.28 -16.42 -2.65
CA GLY A 406 15.18 -17.88 -2.54
C GLY A 406 16.32 -18.62 -3.26
N GLY A 407 17.18 -17.90 -3.98
CA GLY A 407 18.36 -18.47 -4.65
C GLY A 407 18.10 -19.20 -5.97
N SER A 408 16.90 -19.08 -6.56
CA SER A 408 16.61 -19.61 -7.91
C SER A 408 16.35 -18.49 -8.91
N ASP A 409 16.32 -18.81 -10.21
CA ASP A 409 15.91 -17.88 -11.27
C ASP A 409 14.39 -17.70 -11.36
N LEU A 410 13.62 -18.22 -10.41
CA LEU A 410 12.16 -18.12 -10.41
C LEU A 410 11.74 -16.95 -9.50
N SER A 411 11.11 -15.94 -10.07
CA SER A 411 10.63 -14.75 -9.34
C SER A 411 9.10 -14.70 -9.31
N CYS A 412 8.54 -14.68 -8.11
CA CYS A 412 7.11 -14.50 -7.85
C CYS A 412 6.80 -13.05 -7.52
N VAL A 413 5.74 -12.53 -8.10
CA VAL A 413 5.29 -11.17 -7.83
C VAL A 413 4.52 -11.13 -6.52
N GLY A 414 4.98 -10.30 -5.59
CA GLY A 414 4.25 -9.96 -4.38
C GLY A 414 3.49 -8.64 -4.48
N GLY A 415 2.41 -8.51 -3.71
CA GLY A 415 1.51 -7.34 -3.72
C GLY A 415 0.23 -7.54 -4.54
N ALA A 416 -0.52 -6.46 -4.75
CA ALA A 416 -1.74 -6.48 -5.57
C ALA A 416 -1.39 -6.77 -7.05
N PRO A 417 -2.18 -7.59 -7.76
CA PRO A 417 -1.83 -7.99 -9.11
C PRO A 417 -1.93 -6.82 -10.09
N PHE A 418 -0.91 -6.69 -10.94
CA PHE A 418 -0.80 -5.60 -11.92
C PHE A 418 -1.83 -5.64 -13.05
N MET A 419 -2.49 -6.79 -13.25
CA MET A 419 -3.55 -6.96 -14.23
C MET A 419 -4.78 -7.56 -13.56
N ALA A 420 -5.95 -6.97 -13.80
CA ALA A 420 -7.22 -7.35 -13.18
C ALA A 420 -7.60 -8.84 -13.33
N ALA A 421 -7.06 -9.54 -14.33
CA ALA A 421 -7.33 -10.96 -14.56
C ALA A 421 -6.34 -11.91 -13.86
N GLN A 422 -5.17 -11.43 -13.43
CA GLN A 422 -4.14 -12.23 -12.78
C GLN A 422 -4.30 -12.13 -11.27
N TYR A 423 -4.29 -13.26 -10.57
CA TYR A 423 -4.37 -13.29 -9.11
C TYR A 423 -2.99 -13.40 -8.45
N ALA A 424 -2.09 -14.17 -9.07
CA ALA A 424 -0.68 -14.32 -8.71
C ALA A 424 0.12 -14.82 -9.91
N VAL A 425 1.40 -14.43 -10.01
CA VAL A 425 2.30 -14.83 -11.10
C VAL A 425 3.71 -15.12 -10.59
N CYS A 426 4.30 -16.20 -11.07
CA CYS A 426 5.70 -16.54 -10.88
C CYS A 426 6.34 -16.84 -12.22
N GLN A 427 7.54 -16.35 -12.47
CA GLN A 427 8.16 -16.45 -13.77
C GLN A 427 9.67 -16.57 -13.68
N HIS A 428 10.27 -17.24 -14.66
CA HIS A 428 11.71 -17.24 -14.80
C HIS A 428 12.23 -15.81 -15.06
N SER A 429 13.33 -15.43 -14.43
CA SER A 429 13.96 -14.10 -14.44
C SER A 429 14.17 -13.57 -15.86
N SER A 430 14.61 -14.42 -16.79
CA SER A 430 14.78 -14.08 -18.21
C SER A 430 13.50 -13.59 -18.93
N THR A 431 12.31 -13.87 -18.40
CA THR A 431 11.05 -13.37 -18.98
C THR A 431 10.68 -11.99 -18.46
N GLN A 432 11.25 -11.58 -17.33
CA GLN A 432 10.90 -10.37 -16.62
C GLN A 432 11.14 -9.08 -17.43
N PRO A 433 12.27 -8.90 -18.16
CA PRO A 433 12.49 -7.69 -18.95
C PRO A 433 11.38 -7.39 -19.96
N PHE A 434 10.83 -8.44 -20.60
CA PHE A 434 9.71 -8.29 -21.54
C PHE A 434 8.44 -7.73 -20.90
N TRP A 435 8.21 -8.07 -19.63
CA TRP A 435 7.06 -7.57 -18.87
C TRP A 435 7.30 -6.17 -18.35
N VAL A 436 8.47 -5.92 -17.76
CA VAL A 436 8.87 -4.60 -17.26
C VAL A 436 8.73 -3.56 -18.37
N MET A 437 9.33 -3.82 -19.53
CA MET A 437 9.23 -2.93 -20.68
C MET A 437 7.77 -2.72 -21.12
N GLY A 438 6.96 -3.78 -21.11
CA GLY A 438 5.54 -3.67 -21.47
C GLY A 438 4.78 -2.73 -20.53
N MET A 439 5.00 -2.85 -19.23
CA MET A 439 4.34 -2.01 -18.24
C MET A 439 4.84 -0.56 -18.30
N GLN A 440 6.14 -0.34 -18.51
CA GLN A 440 6.71 1.01 -18.73
C GLN A 440 6.11 1.71 -19.96
N LEU A 441 5.91 0.97 -21.06
CA LEU A 441 5.31 1.54 -22.26
C LEU A 441 3.83 1.86 -22.04
N LEU A 442 3.08 0.98 -21.35
CA LEU A 442 1.68 1.22 -20.99
C LEU A 442 1.52 2.42 -20.04
N SER A 443 2.38 2.53 -19.01
CA SER A 443 2.37 3.68 -18.11
C SER A 443 2.77 4.97 -18.80
N GLY A 444 3.60 4.89 -19.85
CA GLY A 444 3.89 5.99 -20.78
C GLY A 444 2.75 6.35 -21.74
N GLY A 445 1.59 5.68 -21.64
CA GLY A 445 0.39 5.98 -22.44
C GLY A 445 0.34 5.30 -23.81
N MET A 446 1.27 4.37 -24.10
CA MET A 446 1.24 3.58 -25.33
C MET A 446 0.04 2.63 -25.33
N LYS A 447 -0.59 2.43 -26.49
CA LYS A 447 -1.73 1.51 -26.59
C LYS A 447 -1.26 0.05 -26.55
N PRO A 448 -2.03 -0.89 -25.95
CA PRO A 448 -1.61 -2.29 -25.82
C PRO A 448 -1.11 -2.95 -27.12
N ALA A 449 -1.79 -2.73 -28.24
CA ALA A 449 -1.39 -3.29 -29.53
C ALA A 449 -0.04 -2.75 -30.06
N GLU A 450 0.30 -1.51 -29.71
CA GLU A 450 1.58 -0.88 -30.07
C GLU A 450 2.71 -1.37 -29.14
N VAL A 451 2.39 -1.66 -27.87
CA VAL A 451 3.33 -2.22 -26.89
C VAL A 451 3.82 -3.60 -27.30
N ASP A 452 2.92 -4.48 -27.74
CA ASP A 452 3.27 -5.84 -28.18
C ASP A 452 4.29 -5.81 -29.33
N GLN A 453 3.99 -5.02 -30.37
CA GLN A 453 4.88 -4.91 -31.52
C GLN A 453 6.23 -4.28 -31.14
N THR A 454 6.22 -3.22 -30.33
CA THR A 454 7.44 -2.52 -29.90
C THR A 454 8.39 -3.45 -29.14
N ARG A 455 7.85 -4.33 -28.28
CA ARG A 455 8.65 -5.33 -27.57
C ARG A 455 9.22 -6.38 -28.51
N LEU A 456 8.43 -6.86 -29.48
CA LEU A 456 8.91 -7.83 -30.47
C LEU A 456 10.01 -7.27 -31.35
N ASP A 457 9.89 -6.00 -31.75
CA ASP A 457 10.91 -5.29 -32.53
C ASP A 457 12.20 -5.14 -31.70
N ALA A 458 12.09 -4.72 -30.44
CA ALA A 458 13.24 -4.63 -29.53
C ALA A 458 13.95 -5.98 -29.32
N MET A 459 13.19 -7.08 -29.24
CA MET A 459 13.79 -8.42 -29.16
C MET A 459 14.49 -8.84 -30.46
N THR A 460 13.92 -8.46 -31.60
CA THR A 460 14.49 -8.77 -32.92
C THR A 460 15.76 -7.97 -33.17
N GLU A 461 15.80 -6.72 -32.71
CA GLU A 461 16.95 -5.83 -32.78
C GLU A 461 18.02 -6.15 -31.71
N GLY A 462 17.68 -6.98 -30.72
CA GLY A 462 18.56 -7.38 -29.62
C GLY A 462 18.72 -6.31 -28.54
N THR A 463 17.87 -5.28 -28.51
CA THR A 463 17.82 -4.27 -27.45
C THR A 463 17.02 -4.76 -26.24
N LEU A 464 16.16 -5.77 -26.43
CA LEU A 464 15.52 -6.53 -25.37
C LEU A 464 15.96 -8.00 -25.44
N GLU A 465 16.46 -8.55 -24.34
CA GLU A 465 16.91 -9.95 -24.35
C GLU A 465 15.76 -10.92 -24.57
N THR A 466 15.99 -11.90 -25.44
CA THR A 466 15.05 -13.00 -25.64
C THR A 466 15.07 -13.95 -24.43
N PRO A 467 13.90 -14.35 -23.89
CA PRO A 467 13.84 -15.32 -22.81
C PRO A 467 14.56 -16.61 -23.14
N VAL A 468 15.17 -17.24 -22.14
CA VAL A 468 15.82 -18.54 -22.32
C VAL A 468 14.81 -19.60 -22.75
N VAL A 469 15.22 -20.50 -23.63
CA VAL A 469 14.40 -21.64 -24.06
C VAL A 469 14.02 -22.46 -22.82
N GLY A 470 12.73 -22.76 -22.67
CA GLY A 470 12.23 -23.50 -21.50
C GLY A 470 11.91 -22.62 -20.29
N ALA A 471 12.07 -21.29 -20.37
CA ALA A 471 11.69 -20.37 -19.31
C ALA A 471 10.20 -20.52 -18.99
N ALA A 472 9.90 -21.02 -17.79
CA ALA A 472 8.54 -21.28 -17.35
C ALA A 472 7.92 -20.04 -16.68
N ARG A 473 6.61 -19.87 -16.85
CA ARG A 473 5.80 -18.93 -16.09
C ARG A 473 4.53 -19.62 -15.61
N TYR A 474 4.18 -19.37 -14.37
CA TYR A 474 3.05 -19.94 -13.63
C TYR A 474 2.10 -18.81 -13.27
N PHE A 475 0.82 -19.01 -13.55
CA PHE A 475 -0.24 -18.04 -13.28
C PHE A 475 -1.36 -18.69 -12.50
N LEU A 476 -1.99 -17.89 -11.66
CA LEU A 476 -3.38 -18.10 -11.23
C LEU A 476 -4.21 -16.96 -11.83
N ILE A 477 -5.22 -17.30 -12.62
CA ILE A 477 -6.10 -16.33 -13.28
C ILE A 477 -7.53 -16.48 -12.78
N GLY A 478 -8.29 -15.39 -12.66
CA GLY A 478 -9.69 -15.44 -12.21
C GLY A 478 -10.14 -14.31 -11.28
N GLY A 479 -9.28 -13.33 -10.99
CA GLY A 479 -9.61 -12.12 -10.22
C GLY A 479 -9.87 -12.32 -8.72
N ALA A 480 -10.54 -13.41 -8.32
CA ALA A 480 -10.84 -13.76 -6.94
C ALA A 480 -10.71 -15.28 -6.67
N ALA A 481 -10.43 -15.63 -5.41
CA ALA A 481 -10.10 -16.98 -4.94
C ALA A 481 -11.07 -18.13 -5.32
N PRO A 482 -12.40 -17.98 -5.44
CA PRO A 482 -13.25 -19.15 -5.62
C PRO A 482 -13.18 -19.78 -7.04
N ASN A 483 -12.59 -19.11 -8.03
CA ASN A 483 -12.56 -19.58 -9.43
C ASN A 483 -11.17 -19.47 -10.09
N LEU A 484 -10.10 -19.60 -9.32
CA LEU A 484 -8.74 -19.49 -9.86
C LEU A 484 -8.41 -20.68 -10.76
N LEU A 485 -8.05 -20.39 -12.01
CA LEU A 485 -7.57 -21.38 -12.97
C LEU A 485 -6.03 -21.32 -13.02
N PRO A 486 -5.33 -22.45 -12.81
CA PRO A 486 -3.91 -22.52 -13.06
C PRO A 486 -3.66 -22.43 -14.56
N LEU A 487 -2.66 -21.65 -14.94
CA LEU A 487 -2.14 -21.59 -16.30
C LEU A 487 -0.62 -21.60 -16.21
N MET A 488 0.02 -22.29 -17.13
CA MET A 488 1.46 -22.24 -17.29
C MET A 488 1.79 -21.88 -18.72
N ASN A 489 2.92 -21.19 -18.93
CA ASN A 489 3.53 -21.14 -20.25
C ASN A 489 5.02 -21.42 -20.18
N VAL A 490 5.57 -21.79 -21.34
CA VAL A 490 6.98 -22.12 -21.50
C VAL A 490 7.49 -21.43 -22.75
N GLN A 491 8.52 -20.60 -22.59
CA GLN A 491 9.09 -19.87 -23.72
C GLN A 491 9.81 -20.82 -24.68
N LEU A 492 9.48 -20.67 -25.96
CA LEU A 492 10.09 -21.37 -27.09
C LEU A 492 10.35 -20.35 -28.21
N PRO A 493 11.30 -19.41 -28.04
CA PRO A 493 11.56 -18.36 -29.02
C PRO A 493 11.69 -18.90 -30.45
N TYR A 494 11.01 -18.26 -31.39
CA TYR A 494 10.94 -18.61 -32.81
C TYR A 494 10.31 -19.97 -33.15
N ALA A 495 9.67 -20.66 -32.19
CA ALA A 495 8.95 -21.90 -32.47
C ALA A 495 7.73 -21.66 -33.38
N THR A 496 7.49 -22.60 -34.28
CA THR A 496 6.32 -22.62 -35.17
C THR A 496 5.56 -23.93 -35.04
N SER A 497 4.36 -24.00 -35.62
CA SER A 497 3.59 -25.25 -35.67
C SER A 497 4.34 -26.35 -36.43
N GLU A 498 5.13 -26.00 -37.44
CA GLU A 498 5.94 -26.95 -38.21
C GLU A 498 7.11 -27.49 -37.40
N SER A 499 7.77 -26.65 -36.57
CA SER A 499 8.93 -27.09 -35.80
C SER A 499 8.59 -27.88 -34.55
N THR A 500 7.39 -27.66 -33.98
CA THR A 500 6.99 -28.27 -32.69
C THR A 500 5.82 -29.24 -32.78
N GLY A 501 5.00 -29.16 -33.82
CA GLY A 501 3.75 -29.90 -33.94
C GLY A 501 2.57 -29.36 -33.13
N PHE A 502 2.74 -28.25 -32.40
CA PHE A 502 1.64 -27.61 -31.66
C PHE A 502 0.85 -26.65 -32.54
N SER A 503 -0.47 -26.62 -32.34
CA SER A 503 -1.37 -25.68 -33.00
C SER A 503 -1.04 -24.24 -32.61
N SER A 504 -1.05 -23.30 -33.55
CA SER A 504 -1.01 -21.86 -33.26
C SER A 504 -2.40 -21.28 -32.94
N LEU A 505 -3.45 -22.08 -33.07
CA LEU A 505 -4.80 -21.70 -32.67
C LEU A 505 -4.99 -21.94 -31.15
N PRO A 506 -5.57 -20.97 -30.41
CA PRO A 506 -5.88 -21.12 -29.00
C PRO A 506 -6.76 -22.33 -28.68
N ASP A 507 -6.37 -23.10 -27.67
CA ASP A 507 -7.15 -24.24 -27.15
C ASP A 507 -7.20 -24.17 -25.61
N PRO A 508 -8.38 -24.11 -24.98
CA PRO A 508 -8.52 -24.04 -23.53
C PRO A 508 -8.24 -25.37 -22.81
N TYR A 509 -8.05 -26.46 -23.54
CA TYR A 509 -7.90 -27.81 -23.00
C TYR A 509 -6.63 -28.52 -23.45
N ARG A 510 -5.90 -27.96 -24.42
CA ARG A 510 -4.68 -28.57 -24.99
C ARG A 510 -3.58 -27.53 -25.12
N PRO A 511 -2.30 -27.98 -25.13
CA PRO A 511 -1.19 -27.10 -25.41
C PRO A 511 -1.28 -26.47 -26.81
N TRP A 512 -0.97 -25.18 -26.90
CA TRP A 512 -0.95 -24.42 -28.16
C TRP A 512 0.15 -23.35 -28.14
N LEU A 513 0.63 -22.93 -29.31
CA LEU A 513 1.66 -21.91 -29.48
C LEU A 513 1.04 -20.52 -29.62
N MET A 514 1.36 -19.62 -28.70
CA MET A 514 1.14 -18.19 -28.84
C MET A 514 2.36 -17.54 -29.49
N ASP A 515 2.13 -16.50 -30.29
CA ASP A 515 3.16 -15.71 -30.99
C ASP A 515 4.13 -16.56 -31.84
N ALA A 516 3.61 -17.61 -32.49
CA ALA A 516 4.40 -18.54 -33.29
C ALA A 516 5.28 -17.82 -34.33
N GLY A 517 6.56 -18.19 -34.40
CA GLY A 517 7.56 -17.61 -35.30
C GLY A 517 8.21 -16.32 -34.82
N THR A 518 7.83 -15.80 -33.65
CA THR A 518 8.40 -14.56 -33.06
C THR A 518 9.42 -14.87 -31.96
N PRO A 519 10.27 -13.92 -31.56
CA PRO A 519 11.14 -14.08 -30.39
C PRO A 519 10.39 -14.33 -29.06
N ASN A 520 9.10 -14.00 -28.99
CA ASN A 520 8.26 -14.25 -27.80
C ASN A 520 7.43 -15.54 -27.91
N ALA A 521 7.61 -16.35 -28.95
CA ALA A 521 6.85 -17.58 -29.14
C ALA A 521 6.87 -18.47 -27.88
N HIS A 522 5.69 -18.95 -27.46
CA HIS A 522 5.57 -19.72 -26.23
C HIS A 522 4.44 -20.73 -26.23
N LEU A 523 4.67 -21.85 -25.55
CA LEU A 523 3.70 -22.90 -25.37
C LEU A 523 2.78 -22.55 -24.20
N MET A 524 1.51 -22.39 -24.47
CA MET A 524 0.46 -22.22 -23.47
C MET A 524 0.00 -23.58 -22.98
N LEU A 525 -0.05 -23.77 -21.66
CA LEU A 525 -0.42 -25.02 -20.98
C LEU A 525 -1.60 -24.73 -20.04
N PRO A 526 -2.85 -24.89 -20.50
CA PRO A 526 -4.02 -24.72 -19.66
C PRO A 526 -4.01 -25.72 -18.49
N GLY A 527 -4.13 -25.23 -17.27
CA GLY A 527 -4.28 -26.07 -16.08
C GLY A 527 -5.76 -26.39 -15.85
N LYS A 528 -6.04 -27.67 -15.58
CA LYS A 528 -7.33 -28.16 -15.13
C LYS A 528 -7.17 -28.96 -13.87
#